data_AF-A0A1H0YBQ8-F1
#
_entry.id   AF-A0A1H0YBQ8-F1
#
_cell.length_a   1.000
_cell.length_b   1.000
_cell.length_c   1.000
_cell.angle_alpha   90.00
_cell.angle_beta   90.00
_cell.angle_gamma   90.00
#
_symmetry.space_group_name_H-M   'P 1'
#
loop_
_entity.id
_entity.type
_entity.pdbx_description
1 polymer ?
#
loop_
_entity_poly.entity_id
_entity_poly.type
_entity_poly.pdbx_seq_one_letter_code
_entity_poly.pdbx_strand_id
1 'polypeptide(L)'
;MYATQHHLREVLPSDIRRIHLVTGPQSQARLDFTAPLLRPHRALVEHHRVALESPASAPLLAALVSGLPARDHAIVVITRGGGDLSIFDDPAVVDAIRMSILPVVTALGHTSDSTRSDEVADASLPTPSLAGAELRRLLAAQYHERVRTVPPAPRPTPTAAAATPPTPVAPPSPAPLFPMRPAGLAGTPAAPAHCGTYGTSPRRSNSLGTAALVLGIISMVAFGGFGVGALVGFVLGIVAVRHRPRTAAVWGIVLNGLWLLGVAAWIGLVVALGSGPQS
;
A
#
# COMPACT_ATOMS: atom_id res chain seq x y z
N MET A 1 21.18 13.24 -0.08
CA MET A 1 21.41 12.25 -1.15
C MET A 1 20.66 10.98 -0.76
N TYR A 2 19.77 10.45 -1.60
CA TYR A 2 19.01 9.25 -1.22
C TYR A 2 19.89 8.01 -1.15
N ALA A 3 19.64 7.18 -0.15
CA ALA A 3 20.40 5.96 0.07
C ALA A 3 20.19 4.98 -1.09
N THR A 4 21.30 4.54 -1.67
CA THR A 4 21.30 3.42 -2.61
C THR A 4 21.26 2.10 -1.85
N GLN A 5 20.91 1.00 -2.52
CA GLN A 5 20.88 -0.32 -1.90
C GLN A 5 22.25 -0.74 -1.33
N HIS A 6 23.36 -0.28 -1.93
CA HIS A 6 24.71 -0.52 -1.41
C HIS A 6 24.94 0.20 -0.09
N HIS A 7 24.59 1.50 -0.05
CA HIS A 7 24.69 2.33 1.15
C HIS A 7 23.92 1.73 2.33
N LEU A 8 22.69 1.24 2.09
CA LEU A 8 21.91 0.60 3.15
C LEU A 8 22.58 -0.67 3.72
N ARG A 9 23.36 -1.40 2.94
CA ARG A 9 24.07 -2.60 3.44
C ARG A 9 25.30 -2.26 4.28
N GLU A 10 25.92 -1.12 3.99
CA GLU A 10 27.11 -0.66 4.72
C GLU A 10 26.72 -0.08 6.08
N VAL A 11 25.60 0.64 6.14
CA VAL A 11 25.21 1.36 7.36
C VAL A 11 24.28 0.54 8.28
N LEU A 12 23.51 -0.40 7.73
CA LEU A 12 22.61 -1.24 8.54
C LEU A 12 23.27 -2.53 9.04
N PRO A 13 22.81 -3.09 10.16
CA PRO A 13 23.35 -4.33 10.70
C PRO A 13 23.16 -5.51 9.73
N SER A 14 24.10 -6.44 9.74
CA SER A 14 24.08 -7.64 8.89
C SER A 14 22.96 -8.65 9.23
N ASP A 15 22.35 -8.57 10.41
CA ASP A 15 21.23 -9.44 10.83
C ASP A 15 20.14 -8.61 11.51
N ILE A 16 19.24 -7.98 10.75
CA ILE A 16 18.17 -7.14 11.33
C ILE A 16 17.06 -8.05 11.86
N ARG A 17 16.85 -8.06 13.18
CA ARG A 17 15.75 -8.82 13.80
C ARG A 17 14.65 -7.96 14.40
N ARG A 18 14.89 -6.66 14.56
CA ARG A 18 13.92 -5.73 15.15
C ARG A 18 13.92 -4.41 14.40
N ILE A 19 12.74 -3.86 14.20
CA ILE A 19 12.54 -2.57 13.54
C ILE A 19 11.65 -1.72 14.45
N HIS A 20 12.21 -0.68 15.06
CA HIS A 20 11.44 0.34 15.76
C HIS A 20 10.90 1.35 14.74
N LEU A 21 9.64 1.19 14.38
CA LEU A 21 8.97 2.01 13.39
C LEU A 21 8.24 3.18 14.06
N VAL A 22 8.79 4.38 13.93
CA VAL A 22 8.22 5.64 14.43
C VAL A 22 7.34 6.25 13.35
N THR A 23 6.06 6.49 13.66
CA THR A 23 5.07 7.02 12.70
C THR A 23 4.07 7.97 13.35
N GLY A 24 3.46 8.83 12.53
CA GLY A 24 2.31 9.65 12.93
C GLY A 24 1.11 8.80 13.40
N PRO A 25 0.33 9.24 14.41
CA PRO A 25 -0.91 8.59 14.78
C PRO A 25 -1.85 8.53 13.57
N GLN A 26 -2.38 7.34 13.27
CA GLN A 26 -3.27 7.08 12.12
C GLN A 26 -2.67 7.34 10.72
N SER A 27 -1.33 7.38 10.59
CA SER A 27 -0.70 7.64 9.28
C SER A 27 -0.83 6.48 8.29
N GLN A 28 -1.11 6.81 7.02
CA GLN A 28 -0.99 5.87 5.90
C GLN A 28 0.45 5.36 5.73
N ALA A 29 1.44 6.18 6.12
CA ALA A 29 2.86 5.82 6.09
C ALA A 29 3.17 4.49 6.80
N ARG A 30 2.50 4.19 7.92
CA ARG A 30 2.63 2.89 8.59
C ARG A 30 2.23 1.74 7.66
N LEU A 31 1.09 1.87 6.98
CA LEU A 31 0.60 0.85 6.04
C LEU A 31 1.48 0.77 4.81
N ASP A 32 1.92 1.91 4.28
CA ASP A 32 2.79 2.00 3.12
C ASP A 32 4.15 1.35 3.36
N PHE A 33 4.71 1.54 4.56
CA PHE A 33 5.94 0.90 4.98
C PHE A 33 5.77 -0.60 5.25
N THR A 34 4.69 -0.99 5.93
CA THR A 34 4.50 -2.39 6.33
C THR A 34 3.98 -3.29 5.21
N ALA A 35 3.23 -2.75 4.23
CA ALA A 35 2.65 -3.52 3.15
C ALA A 35 3.69 -4.32 2.33
N PRO A 36 4.85 -3.76 1.97
CA PRO A 36 5.94 -4.53 1.37
C PRO A 36 6.46 -5.66 2.27
N LEU A 37 6.49 -5.47 3.59
CA LEU A 37 7.10 -6.37 4.58
C LEU A 37 6.25 -7.61 4.94
N LEU A 38 4.98 -7.69 4.51
CA LEU A 38 4.01 -8.74 4.91
C LEU A 38 4.32 -10.19 4.46
N ARG A 39 5.51 -10.46 3.89
CA ARG A 39 5.96 -11.83 3.59
C ARG A 39 6.76 -12.37 4.79
N PRO A 40 6.80 -13.69 5.04
CA PRO A 40 7.30 -14.24 6.31
C PRO A 40 8.80 -14.00 6.46
N HIS A 41 9.16 -12.86 7.04
CA HIS A 41 10.53 -12.46 7.36
C HIS A 41 10.55 -12.18 8.86
N ARG A 42 11.54 -12.73 9.57
CA ARG A 42 11.54 -12.86 11.03
C ARG A 42 11.76 -11.55 11.81
N ALA A 43 11.84 -10.40 11.13
CA ALA A 43 12.06 -9.13 11.81
C ALA A 43 10.78 -8.68 12.53
N LEU A 44 10.88 -8.44 13.82
CA LEU A 44 9.79 -7.92 14.65
C LEU A 44 9.67 -6.40 14.44
N VAL A 45 8.54 -5.95 13.91
CA VAL A 45 8.25 -4.52 13.75
C VAL A 45 7.49 -4.01 14.98
N GLU A 46 8.13 -3.14 15.75
CA GLU A 46 7.52 -2.45 16.89
C GLU A 46 7.10 -1.04 16.49
N HIS A 47 5.85 -0.70 16.75
CA HIS A 47 5.29 0.58 16.32
C HIS A 47 5.28 1.60 17.45
N HIS A 48 5.94 2.74 17.22
CA HIS A 48 5.93 3.89 18.10
C HIS A 48 5.14 5.02 17.44
N ARG A 49 4.19 5.60 18.17
CA ARG A 49 3.31 6.65 17.65
C ARG A 49 3.67 7.99 18.28
N VAL A 50 4.06 8.95 17.44
CA VAL A 50 4.37 10.32 17.85
C VAL A 50 3.65 11.26 16.89
N ALA A 51 3.13 12.39 17.37
CA ALA A 51 2.47 13.37 16.51
C ALA A 51 3.50 14.14 15.67
N LEU A 52 3.90 13.56 14.53
CA LEU A 52 4.95 14.07 13.65
C LEU A 52 4.53 15.30 12.81
N GLU A 53 3.30 15.79 12.94
CA GLU A 53 2.80 16.95 12.20
C GLU A 53 2.87 18.24 13.04
N SER A 54 3.33 18.16 14.30
CA SER A 54 3.37 19.29 15.22
C SER A 54 4.78 19.48 15.79
N PRO A 55 5.40 20.67 15.62
CA PRO A 55 6.69 21.00 16.22
C PRO A 55 6.74 20.78 17.73
N ALA A 56 5.60 20.93 18.42
CA ALA A 56 5.51 20.72 19.87
C ALA A 56 5.85 19.29 20.30
N SER A 57 5.84 18.33 19.37
CA SER A 57 6.21 16.94 19.64
C SER A 57 7.70 16.65 19.42
N ALA A 58 8.51 17.62 19.02
CA ALA A 58 9.96 17.44 18.79
C ALA A 58 10.68 16.87 20.03
N PRO A 59 10.46 17.37 21.27
CA PRO A 59 11.11 16.80 22.45
C PRO A 59 10.70 15.34 22.72
N LEU A 60 9.44 14.99 22.41
CA LEU A 60 8.93 13.63 22.57
C LEU A 60 9.57 12.68 21.54
N LEU A 61 9.72 13.13 20.30
CA LEU A 61 10.40 12.36 19.25
C LEU A 61 11.88 12.16 19.62
N ALA A 62 12.57 13.21 20.05
CA ALA A 62 13.96 13.15 20.48
C ALA A 62 14.16 12.18 21.65
N ALA A 63 13.35 12.32 22.71
CA ALA A 63 13.40 11.42 23.86
C ALA A 63 13.10 9.97 23.50
N LEU A 64 12.16 9.74 22.57
CA LEU A 64 11.86 8.40 22.06
C LEU A 64 13.11 7.82 21.38
N VAL A 65 13.67 8.50 20.38
CA VAL A 65 14.82 8.01 19.60
C VAL A 65 16.01 7.71 20.51
N SER A 66 16.32 8.60 21.46
CA SER A 66 17.41 8.38 22.42
C SER A 66 17.13 7.27 23.44
N GLY A 67 15.86 6.95 23.71
CA GLY A 67 15.45 5.95 24.69
C GLY A 67 15.24 4.54 24.12
N LEU A 68 15.33 4.36 22.80
CA LEU A 68 15.07 3.06 22.18
C LEU A 68 16.16 2.02 22.54
N PRO A 69 15.78 0.80 22.93
CA PRO A 69 16.74 -0.19 23.39
C PRO A 69 17.53 -0.80 22.22
N ALA A 70 18.85 -0.79 22.32
CA ALA A 70 19.74 -1.48 21.38
C ALA A 70 19.77 -3.00 21.59
N ARG A 71 18.64 -3.67 21.35
CA ARG A 71 18.48 -5.12 21.51
C ARG A 71 18.12 -5.79 20.20
N ASP A 72 18.52 -7.05 20.04
CA ASP A 72 18.17 -7.89 18.89
C ASP A 72 18.53 -7.26 17.53
N HIS A 73 19.66 -6.56 17.43
CA HIS A 73 20.09 -5.89 16.19
C HIS A 73 18.98 -4.98 15.64
N ALA A 74 18.40 -4.16 16.53
CA ALA A 74 17.34 -3.25 16.18
C ALA A 74 17.84 -2.13 15.27
N ILE A 75 16.94 -1.63 14.44
CA ILE A 75 17.11 -0.37 13.70
C ILE A 75 15.92 0.53 14.01
N VAL A 76 16.11 1.84 13.87
CA VAL A 76 15.03 2.83 13.96
C VAL A 76 14.64 3.24 12.56
N VAL A 77 13.34 3.23 12.28
CA VAL A 77 12.80 3.73 11.00
C VAL A 77 11.77 4.80 11.30
N ILE A 78 12.03 6.03 10.88
CA ILE A 78 11.14 7.16 11.06
C ILE A 78 10.41 7.40 9.74
N THR A 79 9.10 7.24 9.71
CA THR A 79 8.30 7.42 8.49
C THR A 79 7.15 8.40 8.70
N ARG A 80 6.84 9.17 7.66
CA ARG A 80 5.74 10.15 7.67
C ARG A 80 4.99 10.12 6.34
N GLY A 81 3.68 10.38 6.40
CA GLY A 81 2.72 10.15 5.30
C GLY A 81 2.16 11.41 4.64
N GLY A 82 2.74 12.58 4.91
CA GLY A 82 2.21 13.90 4.56
C GLY A 82 2.23 14.84 5.77
N GLY A 83 1.87 16.11 5.59
CA GLY A 83 1.81 17.10 6.67
C GLY A 83 3.03 18.03 6.74
N ASP A 84 3.25 18.68 7.87
CA ASP A 84 4.43 19.54 8.08
C ASP A 84 5.70 18.69 8.30
N LEU A 85 6.87 19.22 7.89
CA LEU A 85 8.19 18.62 8.10
C LEU A 85 9.02 19.37 9.15
N SER A 86 8.55 20.52 9.62
CA SER A 86 9.28 21.39 10.54
C SER A 86 9.81 20.70 11.80
N ILE A 87 9.11 19.68 12.31
CA ILE A 87 9.55 18.88 13.46
C ILE A 87 10.90 18.18 13.21
N PHE A 88 11.22 17.85 11.95
CA PHE A 88 12.44 17.14 11.57
C PHE A 88 13.63 18.08 11.36
N ASP A 89 13.40 19.39 11.38
CA ASP A 89 14.47 20.39 11.39
C ASP A 89 14.81 20.88 12.80
N ASP A 90 14.06 20.43 13.81
CA ASP A 90 14.29 20.79 15.21
C ASP A 90 15.65 20.26 15.69
N PRO A 91 16.51 21.11 16.29
CA PRO A 91 17.82 20.72 16.78
C PRO A 91 17.81 19.53 17.73
N ALA A 92 16.79 19.40 18.59
CA ALA A 92 16.70 18.30 19.54
C ALA A 92 16.49 16.95 18.83
N VAL A 93 15.70 16.95 17.75
CA VAL A 93 15.46 15.74 16.93
C VAL A 93 16.71 15.38 16.15
N VAL A 94 17.35 16.39 15.52
CA VAL A 94 18.60 16.20 14.77
C VAL A 94 19.70 15.66 15.67
N ASP A 95 19.88 16.22 16.87
CA ASP A 95 20.87 15.76 17.83
C ASP A 95 20.56 14.34 18.33
N ALA A 96 19.27 14.02 18.57
CA ALA A 96 18.87 12.67 18.98
C ALA A 96 19.14 11.62 17.90
N ILE A 97 18.91 11.94 16.63
CA ILE A 97 19.23 11.04 15.51
C ILE A 97 20.74 10.89 15.38
N ARG A 98 21.49 12.00 15.37
CA ARG A 98 22.95 11.99 15.22
C ARG A 98 23.66 11.22 16.34
N MET A 99 23.12 11.27 17.56
CA MET A 99 23.68 10.59 18.74
C MET A 99 23.07 9.20 18.98
N SER A 100 22.19 8.73 18.10
CA SER A 100 21.56 7.42 18.24
C SER A 100 22.60 6.30 18.15
N ILE A 101 22.56 5.38 19.10
CA ILE A 101 23.36 4.15 19.06
C ILE A 101 22.79 3.11 18.08
N LEU A 102 21.53 3.28 17.69
CA LEU A 102 20.84 2.43 16.73
C LEU A 102 20.89 3.09 15.35
N PRO A 103 21.13 2.32 14.27
CA PRO A 103 21.04 2.86 12.92
C PRO A 103 19.65 3.43 12.63
N VAL A 104 19.59 4.69 12.19
CA VAL A 104 18.36 5.44 11.94
C VAL A 104 18.14 5.62 10.45
N VAL A 105 17.03 5.07 9.95
CA VAL A 105 16.57 5.25 8.58
C VAL A 105 15.40 6.22 8.54
N THR A 106 15.50 7.28 7.75
CA THR A 106 14.39 8.23 7.55
C THR A 106 13.67 7.95 6.23
N ALA A 107 12.34 8.10 6.26
CA ALA A 107 11.48 8.05 5.08
C ALA A 107 10.37 9.10 5.18
N LEU A 108 10.77 10.37 5.08
CA LEU A 108 9.93 11.52 5.43
C LEU A 108 9.18 12.14 4.24
N GLY A 109 9.72 12.07 3.01
CA GLY A 109 9.02 12.65 1.85
C GLY A 109 9.83 12.87 0.56
N HIS A 110 9.18 13.58 -0.37
CA HIS A 110 9.56 13.74 -1.78
C HIS A 110 10.92 14.41 -1.98
N THR A 111 11.51 14.14 -3.15
CA THR A 111 12.83 14.58 -3.66
C THR A 111 13.20 16.05 -3.44
N SER A 112 12.23 16.93 -3.20
CA SER A 112 12.43 18.38 -3.08
C SER A 112 12.48 18.87 -1.62
N ASP A 113 12.03 18.08 -0.66
CA ASP A 113 11.84 18.50 0.73
C ASP A 113 12.75 17.68 1.67
N SER A 114 14.07 17.90 1.56
CA SER A 114 15.04 17.29 2.49
C SER A 114 15.06 18.04 3.82
N THR A 115 15.05 17.28 4.92
CA THR A 115 15.12 17.85 6.28
C THR A 115 16.52 17.66 6.87
N ARG A 116 16.86 18.44 7.90
CA ARG A 116 18.12 18.23 8.64
C ARG A 116 18.21 16.83 9.25
N SER A 117 17.06 16.25 9.63
CA SER A 117 17.01 14.85 10.08
C SER A 117 17.42 13.86 8.98
N ASP A 118 17.08 14.11 7.72
CA ASP A 118 17.52 13.27 6.59
C ASP A 118 19.02 13.36 6.32
N GLU A 119 19.63 14.50 6.64
CA GLU A 119 21.07 14.73 6.45
C GLU A 119 21.91 14.03 7.52
N VAL A 120 21.41 13.92 8.75
CA VAL A 120 22.11 13.28 9.86
C VAL A 120 21.75 11.80 10.05
N ALA A 121 20.70 11.32 9.38
CA ALA A 121 20.32 9.91 9.41
C ALA A 121 21.35 9.03 8.67
N ASP A 122 21.49 7.79 9.14
CA ASP A 122 22.34 6.76 8.53
C ASP A 122 21.95 6.49 7.07
N ALA A 123 20.65 6.53 6.79
CA ALA A 123 20.13 6.44 5.44
C ALA A 123 18.79 7.18 5.33
N SER A 124 18.62 7.94 4.25
CA SER A 124 17.35 8.58 3.90
C SER A 124 16.76 7.98 2.63
N LEU A 125 15.47 7.69 2.66
CA LEU A 125 14.68 7.19 1.54
C LEU A 125 13.51 8.15 1.25
N PRO A 126 13.10 8.31 -0.01
CA PRO A 126 12.10 9.31 -0.40
C PRO A 126 10.68 8.99 0.05
N THR A 127 10.34 7.71 0.26
CA THR A 127 8.95 7.33 0.61
C THR A 127 8.91 6.17 1.60
N PRO A 128 7.89 6.11 2.48
CA PRO A 128 7.68 4.98 3.37
C PRO A 128 7.58 3.65 2.60
N SER A 129 6.91 3.63 1.44
CA SER A 129 6.81 2.43 0.60
C SER A 129 8.16 1.96 0.05
N LEU A 130 9.01 2.89 -0.40
CA LEU A 130 10.34 2.52 -0.88
C LEU A 130 11.22 2.01 0.26
N ALA A 131 11.16 2.66 1.42
CA ALA A 131 11.88 2.20 2.61
C ALA A 131 11.47 0.77 3.00
N GLY A 132 10.16 0.48 3.04
CA GLY A 132 9.65 -0.87 3.30
C GLY A 132 10.11 -1.88 2.25
N ALA A 133 10.13 -1.49 0.97
CA ALA A 133 10.56 -2.36 -0.12
C ALA A 133 12.07 -2.68 -0.10
N GLU A 134 12.92 -1.68 0.20
CA GLU A 134 14.37 -1.89 0.32
C GLU A 134 14.73 -2.68 1.58
N LEU A 135 14.12 -2.39 2.72
CA LEU A 135 14.32 -3.21 3.93
C LEU A 135 13.88 -4.65 3.72
N ARG A 136 12.78 -4.89 2.99
CA ARG A 136 12.40 -6.26 2.60
C ARG A 136 13.49 -6.94 1.80
N ARG A 137 14.10 -6.25 0.83
CA ARG A 137 15.19 -6.82 0.00
C ARG A 137 16.39 -7.19 0.85
N LEU A 138 16.75 -6.33 1.82
CA LEU A 138 17.85 -6.60 2.76
C LEU A 138 17.53 -7.81 3.65
N LEU A 139 16.35 -7.84 4.27
CA LEU A 139 15.91 -8.95 5.11
C LEU A 139 15.87 -10.28 4.34
N ALA A 140 15.42 -10.26 3.08
CA ALA A 140 15.42 -11.44 2.23
C ALA A 140 16.85 -11.94 1.94
N ALA A 141 17.78 -11.04 1.65
CA ALA A 141 19.19 -11.39 1.45
C ALA A 141 19.80 -12.02 2.71
N GLN A 142 19.59 -11.39 3.88
CA GLN A 142 20.05 -11.89 5.17
C GLN A 142 19.46 -13.27 5.51
N TYR A 143 18.18 -13.49 5.19
CA TYR A 143 17.53 -14.79 5.38
C TYR A 143 18.17 -15.88 4.52
N HIS A 144 18.45 -15.61 3.24
CA HIS A 144 19.10 -16.58 2.36
C HIS A 144 20.51 -16.94 2.81
N GLU A 145 21.28 -15.97 3.30
CA GLU A 145 22.61 -16.22 3.88
C GLU A 145 22.51 -17.12 5.12
N ARG A 146 21.58 -16.83 6.03
CA ARG A 146 21.33 -17.67 7.21
C ARG A 146 20.99 -19.11 6.82
N VAL A 147 20.08 -19.31 5.88
CA VAL A 147 19.68 -20.65 5.44
C VAL A 147 20.84 -21.40 4.77
N ARG A 148 21.72 -20.72 4.00
CA ARG A 148 22.92 -21.35 3.43
C ARG A 148 23.92 -21.80 4.49
N THR A 149 24.05 -21.05 5.59
CA THR A 149 25.00 -21.36 6.67
C THR A 149 24.51 -22.46 7.62
N VAL A 150 23.21 -22.76 7.65
CA VAL A 150 22.68 -23.88 8.42
C VAL A 150 22.98 -25.17 7.64
N PRO A 151 23.75 -26.13 8.21
CA PRO A 151 23.97 -27.41 7.57
C PRO A 151 22.61 -28.05 7.24
N PRO A 152 22.44 -28.65 6.05
CA PRO A 152 21.20 -29.35 5.74
C PRO A 152 20.94 -30.35 6.87
N ALA A 153 19.73 -30.34 7.43
CA ALA A 153 19.35 -31.31 8.44
C ALA A 153 19.73 -32.70 7.92
N PRO A 154 20.31 -33.59 8.77
CA PRO A 154 20.62 -34.94 8.34
C PRO A 154 19.36 -35.51 7.70
N ARG A 155 19.47 -35.95 6.44
CA ARG A 155 18.37 -36.65 5.79
C ARG A 155 17.94 -37.74 6.77
N PRO A 156 16.64 -37.88 7.09
CA PRO A 156 16.21 -39.02 7.88
C PRO A 156 16.79 -40.24 7.19
N THR A 157 17.68 -40.96 7.87
CA THR A 157 18.20 -42.22 7.37
C THR A 157 16.95 -43.04 7.08
N PRO A 158 16.77 -43.60 5.88
CA PRO A 158 15.67 -44.52 5.63
C PRO A 158 15.90 -45.71 6.56
N THR A 159 15.32 -45.65 7.76
CA THR A 159 15.22 -46.82 8.63
C THR A 159 14.39 -47.80 7.83
N ALA A 160 15.03 -48.89 7.44
CA ALA A 160 14.41 -50.01 6.76
C ALA A 160 13.33 -50.60 7.70
N ALA A 161 12.12 -50.07 7.62
CA ALA A 161 10.88 -50.70 8.02
C ALA A 161 9.74 -49.75 7.63
N ALA A 162 9.11 -50.05 6.49
CA ALA A 162 7.74 -49.67 6.27
C ALA A 162 6.89 -50.30 7.39
N ALA A 163 6.71 -49.57 8.50
CA ALA A 163 5.56 -49.79 9.34
C ALA A 163 4.37 -49.20 8.58
N THR A 164 3.52 -50.09 8.08
CA THR A 164 2.20 -49.77 7.55
C THR A 164 1.54 -48.71 8.45
N PRO A 165 1.05 -47.58 7.92
CA PRO A 165 0.33 -46.63 8.75
C PRO A 165 -0.85 -47.34 9.43
N PRO A 166 -1.08 -47.14 10.74
CA PRO A 166 -2.27 -47.70 11.37
C PRO A 166 -3.50 -47.14 10.65
N THR A 167 -4.41 -48.03 10.27
CA THR A 167 -5.70 -47.70 9.68
C THR A 167 -6.38 -46.63 10.56
N PRO A 168 -6.80 -45.48 10.02
CA PRO A 168 -7.52 -44.51 10.83
C PRO A 168 -8.82 -45.13 11.34
N VAL A 169 -8.93 -45.31 12.65
CA VAL A 169 -10.18 -45.67 13.30
C VAL A 169 -11.14 -44.50 13.11
N ALA A 170 -12.23 -44.75 12.39
CA ALA A 170 -13.27 -43.75 12.18
C ALA A 170 -13.87 -43.31 13.54
N PRO A 171 -14.03 -42.01 13.82
CA PRO A 171 -14.75 -41.56 15.00
C PRO A 171 -16.23 -42.02 14.94
N PRO A 172 -16.86 -42.38 16.06
CA PRO A 172 -18.27 -42.75 16.07
C PRO A 172 -19.13 -41.55 15.63
N SER A 173 -20.06 -41.84 14.72
CA SER A 173 -21.01 -40.88 14.16
C SER A 173 -21.87 -40.24 15.26
N PRO A 174 -21.97 -38.90 15.36
CA PRO A 174 -22.90 -38.26 16.29
C PRO A 174 -24.35 -38.46 15.83
N ALA A 175 -25.20 -38.90 16.76
CA ALA A 175 -26.63 -39.06 16.55
C ALA A 175 -27.29 -37.75 16.08
N PRO A 176 -28.22 -37.79 15.10
CA PRO A 176 -28.86 -36.58 14.59
C PRO A 176 -29.91 -36.04 15.58
N LEU A 177 -29.60 -34.93 16.24
CA LEU A 177 -30.55 -34.10 16.97
C LEU A 177 -31.02 -32.97 16.04
N PHE A 178 -31.94 -33.25 15.11
CA PHE A 178 -32.77 -32.20 14.51
C PHE A 178 -34.15 -32.74 14.14
N PRO A 179 -35.25 -32.10 14.62
CA PRO A 179 -36.60 -32.46 14.24
C PRO A 179 -36.91 -32.02 12.81
N MET A 180 -37.74 -32.85 12.17
CA MET A 180 -38.24 -32.72 10.80
C MET A 180 -38.80 -31.33 10.47
N ARG A 181 -38.48 -30.84 9.26
CA ARG A 181 -39.18 -29.74 8.59
C ARG A 181 -39.64 -30.25 7.20
N PRO A 182 -40.92 -30.07 6.82
CA PRO A 182 -41.49 -30.76 5.67
C PRO A 182 -41.08 -30.17 4.32
N ALA A 183 -41.23 -31.03 3.32
CA ALA A 183 -40.75 -30.98 1.96
C ALA A 183 -41.30 -29.83 1.10
N GLY A 184 -40.46 -29.38 0.16
CA GLY A 184 -40.81 -28.45 -0.90
C GLY A 184 -39.82 -28.48 -2.07
N LEU A 185 -39.95 -29.51 -2.91
CA LEU A 185 -39.79 -29.57 -4.37
C LEU A 185 -38.51 -29.04 -5.08
N ALA A 186 -37.80 -30.03 -5.63
CA ALA A 186 -37.38 -30.18 -7.04
C ALA A 186 -36.11 -29.45 -7.56
N GLY A 187 -35.13 -30.26 -8.00
CA GLY A 187 -34.21 -29.92 -9.10
C GLY A 187 -32.72 -30.22 -8.86
N THR A 188 -32.29 -31.45 -9.10
CA THR A 188 -30.89 -31.87 -9.35
C THR A 188 -30.41 -31.46 -10.76
N PRO A 189 -29.15 -31.74 -11.19
CA PRO A 189 -27.85 -31.73 -10.49
C PRO A 189 -26.76 -30.97 -11.30
N ALA A 190 -25.52 -30.96 -10.81
CA ALA A 190 -24.26 -31.14 -11.56
C ALA A 190 -23.15 -30.14 -11.18
N ALA A 191 -22.10 -30.67 -10.56
CA ALA A 191 -20.74 -30.20 -10.73
C ALA A 191 -20.26 -30.58 -12.17
N PRO A 192 -19.19 -29.96 -12.72
CA PRO A 192 -17.84 -30.31 -12.27
C PRO A 192 -16.86 -29.13 -12.15
N ALA A 193 -15.76 -29.45 -11.49
CA ALA A 193 -14.56 -28.66 -11.28
C ALA A 193 -13.97 -28.07 -12.57
N HIS A 194 -13.36 -26.87 -12.46
CA HIS A 194 -12.14 -26.57 -13.20
C HIS A 194 -11.20 -25.65 -12.40
N CYS A 195 -9.99 -26.17 -12.23
CA CYS A 195 -8.76 -25.44 -11.94
C CYS A 195 -8.45 -24.48 -13.11
N GLY A 196 -8.09 -23.24 -12.80
CA GLY A 196 -7.56 -22.25 -13.74
C GLY A 196 -6.95 -21.08 -12.94
N THR A 197 -5.62 -21.04 -12.83
CA THR A 197 -4.66 -20.31 -13.67
C THR A 197 -4.27 -18.95 -13.11
N TYR A 198 -2.94 -18.75 -13.07
CA TYR A 198 -2.23 -17.59 -12.54
C TYR A 198 -2.70 -16.28 -13.18
N GLY A 199 -3.24 -15.39 -12.36
CA GLY A 199 -3.50 -14.01 -12.75
C GLY A 199 -2.21 -13.18 -12.72
N THR A 200 -1.68 -12.86 -13.89
CA THR A 200 -0.79 -11.72 -14.09
C THR A 200 -1.56 -10.45 -13.73
N SER A 201 -1.06 -9.68 -12.76
CA SER A 201 -1.63 -8.39 -12.41
C SER A 201 -1.23 -7.37 -13.48
N PRO A 202 -2.16 -6.63 -14.13
CA PRO A 202 -1.80 -5.63 -15.12
C PRO A 202 -1.13 -4.44 -14.42
N ARG A 203 -0.03 -3.95 -15.01
CA ARG A 203 0.60 -2.67 -14.64
C ARG A 203 -0.49 -1.58 -14.63
N ARG A 204 -0.68 -0.91 -13.49
CA ARG A 204 -1.36 0.40 -13.45
C ARG A 204 -0.50 1.38 -14.21
N SER A 205 -0.91 1.77 -15.41
CA SER A 205 -0.37 2.95 -16.05
C SER A 205 -1.05 4.18 -15.44
N ASN A 206 -0.27 5.04 -14.81
CA ASN A 206 -0.71 6.34 -14.29
C ASN A 206 -1.20 7.28 -15.41
N SER A 207 -1.15 6.85 -16.68
CA SER A 207 -1.57 7.59 -17.86
C SER A 207 -3.09 7.77 -17.99
N LEU A 208 -3.92 6.90 -17.40
CA LEU A 208 -5.38 7.04 -17.52
C LEU A 208 -5.95 8.18 -16.65
N GLY A 209 -5.35 8.45 -15.50
CA GLY A 209 -5.79 9.54 -14.62
C GLY A 209 -5.43 10.93 -15.18
N THR A 210 -4.22 11.07 -15.72
CA THR A 210 -3.79 12.29 -16.41
C THR A 210 -4.57 12.52 -17.70
N ALA A 211 -4.86 11.47 -18.48
CA ALA A 211 -5.67 11.61 -19.70
C ALA A 211 -7.10 12.08 -19.39
N ALA A 212 -7.74 11.58 -18.33
CA ALA A 212 -9.07 12.01 -17.92
C ALA A 212 -9.10 13.47 -17.42
N LEU A 213 -8.07 13.89 -16.67
CA LEU A 213 -7.93 15.27 -16.22
C LEU A 213 -7.73 16.24 -17.38
N VAL A 214 -6.82 15.90 -18.30
CA VAL A 214 -6.53 16.72 -19.49
C VAL A 214 -7.74 16.82 -20.41
N LEU A 215 -8.47 15.72 -20.62
CA LEU A 215 -9.69 15.72 -21.41
C LEU A 215 -10.81 16.57 -20.76
N GLY A 216 -10.91 16.54 -19.43
CA GLY A 216 -11.86 17.38 -18.68
C GLY A 216 -11.58 18.88 -18.81
N ILE A 217 -10.31 19.29 -18.73
CA ILE A 217 -9.91 20.70 -18.90
C ILE A 217 -10.13 21.16 -20.34
N ILE A 218 -9.79 20.34 -21.33
CA ILE A 218 -10.01 20.66 -22.75
C ILE A 218 -11.51 20.84 -23.04
N SER A 219 -12.38 19.96 -22.52
CA SER A 219 -13.83 20.14 -22.65
C SER A 219 -14.35 21.40 -21.96
N MET A 220 -13.77 21.79 -20.83
CA MET A 220 -14.19 23.00 -20.10
C MET A 220 -13.82 24.29 -20.82
N VAL A 221 -12.67 24.31 -21.52
CA VAL A 221 -12.20 25.46 -22.29
C VAL A 221 -12.85 25.52 -23.68
N ALA A 222 -13.07 24.37 -24.33
CA ALA A 222 -13.63 24.31 -25.68
C ALA A 222 -15.13 24.64 -25.76
N PHE A 223 -15.87 24.50 -24.66
CA PHE A 223 -17.34 24.63 -24.64
C PHE A 223 -17.87 25.78 -23.78
N GLY A 224 -17.10 26.88 -23.72
CA GLY A 224 -17.63 28.23 -23.51
C GLY A 224 -18.78 28.34 -22.51
N GLY A 225 -18.50 28.02 -21.25
CA GLY A 225 -19.28 28.46 -20.09
C GLY A 225 -20.80 28.43 -20.24
N PHE A 226 -21.41 27.30 -20.57
CA PHE A 226 -22.85 27.15 -20.38
C PHE A 226 -23.22 25.81 -19.74
N GLY A 227 -23.81 25.92 -18.56
CA GLY A 227 -24.64 24.87 -17.97
C GLY A 227 -24.07 24.29 -16.68
N VAL A 228 -24.88 24.38 -15.63
CA VAL A 228 -24.77 23.70 -14.34
C VAL A 228 -24.29 22.24 -14.46
N GLY A 229 -24.54 21.57 -15.60
CA GLY A 229 -24.06 20.22 -15.91
C GLY A 229 -22.54 20.06 -15.90
N ALA A 230 -21.76 21.03 -16.39
CA ALA A 230 -20.30 20.96 -16.37
C ALA A 230 -19.75 21.06 -14.93
N LEU A 231 -20.37 21.91 -14.11
CA LEU A 231 -20.04 22.06 -12.69
C LEU A 231 -20.40 20.79 -11.90
N VAL A 232 -21.58 20.21 -12.15
CA VAL A 232 -22.02 18.95 -11.53
C VAL A 232 -21.10 17.80 -11.93
N GLY A 233 -20.72 17.68 -13.21
CA GLY A 233 -19.77 16.67 -13.68
C GLY A 233 -18.37 16.82 -13.07
N PHE A 234 -17.88 18.05 -12.92
CA PHE A 234 -16.61 18.34 -12.28
C PHE A 234 -16.62 18.00 -10.78
N VAL A 235 -17.68 18.38 -10.06
CA VAL A 235 -17.86 18.09 -8.62
C VAL A 235 -18.00 16.57 -8.39
N LEU A 236 -18.79 15.87 -9.21
CA LEU A 236 -18.87 14.40 -9.15
C LEU A 236 -17.54 13.74 -9.47
N GLY A 237 -16.75 14.30 -10.39
CA GLY A 237 -15.39 13.84 -10.68
C GLY A 237 -14.46 13.93 -9.48
N ILE A 238 -14.48 15.07 -8.76
CA ILE A 238 -13.68 15.27 -7.54
C ILE A 238 -14.13 14.33 -6.41
N VAL A 239 -15.44 14.17 -6.21
CA VAL A 239 -15.99 13.28 -5.17
C VAL A 239 -15.70 11.81 -5.47
N ALA A 240 -15.72 11.41 -6.75
CA ALA A 240 -15.38 10.06 -7.21
C ALA A 240 -13.93 9.65 -6.93
N VAL A 241 -12.99 10.61 -6.95
CA VAL A 241 -11.57 10.35 -6.62
C VAL A 241 -11.40 10.02 -5.12
N ARG A 242 -12.32 10.48 -4.27
CA ARG A 242 -12.21 10.32 -2.81
C ARG A 242 -12.78 9.00 -2.29
N HIS A 243 -13.69 8.34 -3.02
CA HIS A 243 -14.33 7.09 -2.56
C HIS A 243 -14.40 5.99 -3.64
N ARG A 244 -13.57 4.95 -3.46
CA ARG A 244 -13.53 3.64 -4.15
C ARG A 244 -13.31 3.68 -5.69
N PRO A 245 -12.04 3.52 -6.14
CA PRO A 245 -11.60 3.89 -7.49
C PRO A 245 -12.01 2.96 -8.65
N ARG A 246 -12.60 1.78 -8.40
CA ARG A 246 -12.81 0.79 -9.46
C ARG A 246 -14.15 0.92 -10.18
N THR A 247 -15.21 1.27 -9.47
CA THR A 247 -16.55 1.43 -10.05
C THR A 247 -16.80 2.86 -10.49
N ALA A 248 -16.26 3.85 -9.77
CA ALA A 248 -16.51 5.27 -10.01
C ALA A 248 -15.94 5.77 -11.35
N ALA A 249 -14.78 5.28 -11.78
CA ALA A 249 -14.18 5.68 -13.07
C ALA A 249 -14.99 5.17 -14.27
N VAL A 250 -15.52 3.95 -14.19
CA VAL A 250 -16.38 3.38 -15.23
C VAL A 250 -17.68 4.18 -15.34
N TRP A 251 -18.31 4.51 -14.20
CA TRP A 251 -19.51 5.35 -14.18
C TRP A 251 -19.24 6.77 -14.72
N GLY A 252 -18.08 7.37 -14.45
CA GLY A 252 -17.70 8.68 -15.00
C GLY A 252 -17.61 8.69 -16.54
N ILE A 253 -17.03 7.63 -17.12
CA ILE A 253 -16.97 7.47 -18.59
C ILE A 253 -18.37 7.28 -19.18
N VAL A 254 -19.21 6.45 -18.55
CA VAL A 254 -20.58 6.19 -19.00
C VAL A 254 -21.44 7.46 -18.97
N LEU A 255 -21.37 8.24 -17.87
CA LEU A 255 -22.12 9.50 -17.75
C LEU A 255 -21.68 10.55 -18.77
N ASN A 256 -20.36 10.69 -19.00
CA ASN A 256 -19.85 11.61 -20.01
C ASN A 256 -20.31 11.23 -21.42
N GLY A 257 -20.30 9.93 -21.74
CA GLY A 257 -20.83 9.41 -23.01
C GLY A 257 -22.32 9.70 -23.18
N LEU A 258 -23.13 9.49 -22.13
CA LEU A 258 -24.56 9.76 -22.16
C LEU A 258 -24.87 11.24 -22.41
N TRP A 259 -24.09 12.14 -21.80
CA TRP A 259 -24.25 13.58 -21.96
C TRP A 259 -23.90 14.04 -23.37
N LEU A 260 -22.79 13.55 -23.95
CA LEU A 260 -22.39 13.85 -25.32
C LEU A 260 -23.43 13.39 -26.35
N LEU A 261 -24.04 12.21 -26.14
CA LEU A 261 -25.15 11.74 -26.98
C LEU A 261 -26.37 12.67 -26.89
N GLY A 262 -26.69 13.17 -25.70
CA GLY A 262 -27.76 14.16 -25.51
C GLY A 262 -27.49 15.47 -26.25
N VAL A 263 -26.26 15.99 -26.19
CA VAL A 263 -25.85 17.20 -26.93
C VAL A 263 -25.93 16.98 -28.44
N ALA A 264 -25.45 15.84 -28.95
CA ALA A 264 -25.51 15.52 -30.37
C ALA A 264 -26.97 15.41 -30.87
N ALA A 265 -27.86 14.79 -30.10
CA ALA A 265 -29.28 14.70 -30.42
C ALA A 265 -29.95 16.07 -30.44
N TRP A 266 -29.61 16.95 -29.49
CA TRP A 266 -30.14 18.32 -29.45
C TRP A 266 -29.67 19.16 -30.65
N ILE A 267 -28.38 19.08 -31.01
CA ILE A 267 -27.84 19.75 -32.21
C ILE A 267 -28.58 19.24 -33.46
N GLY A 268 -28.77 17.92 -33.59
CA GLY A 268 -29.51 17.32 -34.70
C GLY A 268 -30.95 17.82 -34.79
N LEU A 269 -31.63 17.95 -33.65
CA LEU A 269 -32.99 18.50 -33.57
C LEU A 269 -33.04 19.98 -34.00
N VAL A 270 -32.10 20.81 -33.53
CA VAL A 270 -32.01 22.23 -33.90
C VAL A 270 -31.76 22.39 -35.39
N VAL A 271 -30.87 21.58 -35.98
CA VAL A 271 -30.61 21.58 -37.43
C VAL A 271 -31.85 21.14 -38.20
N ALA A 272 -32.52 20.08 -37.77
CA ALA A 272 -33.73 19.58 -38.43
C ALA A 272 -34.91 20.56 -38.37
N LEU A 273 -35.08 21.27 -37.26
CA LEU A 273 -36.09 22.33 -37.11
C LEU A 273 -35.70 23.62 -37.84
N GLY A 274 -34.40 23.87 -38.04
CA GLY A 274 -33.88 25.00 -38.80
C GLY A 274 -33.92 24.81 -40.32
N SER A 275 -34.04 23.58 -40.80
CA SER A 275 -34.09 23.21 -42.23
C SER A 275 -35.52 23.04 -42.77
N GLY A 276 -36.48 23.86 -42.32
CA GLY A 276 -37.82 23.93 -42.93
C GLY A 276 -37.74 24.42 -44.38
N PRO A 277 -38.64 23.98 -45.29
CA PRO A 277 -38.57 24.33 -46.70
C PRO A 277 -38.69 25.84 -46.89
N GLN A 278 -37.62 26.47 -47.37
CA GLN A 278 -37.72 27.76 -48.04
C GLN A 278 -38.53 27.49 -49.31
N SER A 279 -39.71 28.10 -49.37
CA SER A 279 -40.73 28.02 -50.42
C SER A 279 -40.19 27.95 -51.85
#